data_AF-A0A4Q6CKY6-F1
#
_entry.id   AF-A0A4Q6CKY6-F1
#
_cell.length_a   1.000
_cell.length_b   1.000
_cell.length_c   1.000
_cell.angle_alpha   90.00
_cell.angle_beta   90.00
_cell.angle_gamma   90.00
#
_symmetry.space_group_name_H-M   'P 1'
#
loop_
_entity.id
_entity.type
_entity.pdbx_description
1 polymer ?
#
loop_
_entity_poly.entity_id
_entity_poly.type
_entity_poly.pdbx_seq_one_letter_code
_entity_poly.pdbx_strand_id
1 'polypeptide(L)'
;MAKETASVGQLDQIEYLLFQSAQGVHFIFDNTNVGDVLRKVEGELDPTTADKVQILLSKLLDRKTMVEKRSFIESLAKDDYEILVRAYFQLVDKTVLAHSTLRH
;
A
#
# COMPACT_ATOMS: atom_id res chain seq x y z
N MET A 1 -5.96 13.44 -22.59
CA MET A 1 -6.24 12.83 -21.28
C MET A 1 -4.92 12.68 -20.58
N ALA A 2 -4.67 13.48 -19.54
CA ALA A 2 -3.37 13.54 -18.88
C ALA A 2 -3.13 12.24 -18.10
N LYS A 3 -2.05 11.56 -18.45
CA LYS A 3 -1.51 10.41 -17.72
C LYS A 3 -0.88 10.99 -16.46
N GLU A 4 -1.61 11.02 -15.35
CA GLU A 4 -1.10 11.52 -14.08
C GLU A 4 -0.11 10.48 -13.53
N THR A 5 1.12 10.58 -14.01
CA THR A 5 2.28 9.89 -13.45
C THR A 5 2.49 10.40 -12.04
N ALA A 6 2.61 9.50 -11.07
CA ALA A 6 2.96 9.85 -9.69
C ALA A 6 4.14 10.83 -9.69
N SER A 7 4.00 11.94 -8.96
CA SER A 7 5.05 12.95 -8.86
C SER A 7 6.29 12.38 -8.16
N VAL A 8 7.47 12.91 -8.45
CA VAL A 8 8.75 12.44 -7.85
C VAL A 8 8.66 12.39 -6.32
N GLY A 9 8.04 13.38 -5.68
CA GLY A 9 7.85 13.39 -4.23
C GLY A 9 6.86 12.34 -3.70
N GLN A 10 5.90 11.89 -4.51
CA GLN A 10 5.01 10.77 -4.14
C GLN A 10 5.74 9.42 -4.25
N LEU A 11 6.65 9.27 -5.21
CA LEU A 11 7.51 8.08 -5.34
C LEU A 11 8.44 7.94 -4.13
N ASP A 12 9.15 9.00 -3.74
CA ASP A 12 10.04 8.99 -2.56
C ASP A 12 9.28 8.63 -1.27
N GLN A 13 8.03 9.10 -1.13
CA GLN A 13 7.18 8.77 0.01
C GLN A 13 6.72 7.31 0.01
N ILE A 14 6.39 6.75 -1.17
CA ILE A 14 6.09 5.32 -1.31
C ILE A 14 7.31 4.52 -0.91
N GLU A 15 8.48 4.82 -1.48
CA GLU A 15 9.72 4.09 -1.20
C GLU A 15 10.07 4.11 0.29
N TYR A 16 9.94 5.28 0.94
CA TYR A 16 10.15 5.40 2.38
C TYR A 16 9.18 4.53 3.20
N LEU A 17 7.89 4.54 2.85
CA LEU A 17 6.87 3.71 3.50
C LEU A 17 7.13 2.22 3.30
N LEU A 18 7.52 1.82 2.09
CA LEU A 18 7.84 0.43 1.78
C LEU A 18 9.10 -0.05 2.50
N PHE A 19 10.12 0.80 2.59
CA PHE A 19 11.36 0.48 3.30
C PHE A 19 11.13 0.25 4.80
N GLN A 20 10.29 1.08 5.44
CA GLN A 20 9.88 0.84 6.83
C GLN A 20 9.06 -0.44 6.98
N SER A 21 8.10 -0.65 6.09
CA SER A 21 7.27 -1.86 6.11
C SER A 21 8.06 -3.15 5.87
N ALA A 22 9.10 -3.11 5.04
CA ALA A 22 10.02 -4.23 4.83
C ALA A 22 10.79 -4.61 6.12
N GLN A 23 10.89 -3.69 7.09
CA GLN A 23 11.45 -3.94 8.41
C GLN A 23 10.39 -4.40 9.44
N GLY A 24 9.17 -4.69 9.00
CA GLY A 24 8.06 -5.15 9.85
C GLY A 24 7.29 -4.02 10.53
N VAL A 25 7.49 -2.76 10.09
CA VAL A 25 6.88 -1.58 10.70
C VAL A 25 5.67 -1.11 9.87
N HIS A 26 4.46 -1.48 10.30
CA HIS A 26 3.21 -1.18 9.58
C HIS A 26 2.31 -0.17 10.33
N PHE A 27 2.83 0.98 10.76
CA PHE A 27 2.12 1.93 11.63
C PHE A 27 0.79 2.49 11.10
N ILE A 28 0.56 2.43 9.79
CA ILE A 28 -0.65 2.97 9.16
C ILE A 28 -1.82 1.97 9.13
N PHE A 29 -1.59 0.70 9.48
CA PHE A 29 -2.61 -0.34 9.49
C PHE A 29 -2.82 -0.90 10.90
N ASP A 30 -4.07 -1.26 11.22
CA ASP A 30 -4.37 -2.06 12.41
C ASP A 30 -4.09 -3.54 12.10
N ASN A 31 -3.17 -4.13 12.85
CA ASN A 31 -2.73 -5.54 12.71
C ASN A 31 -3.90 -6.52 12.71
N THR A 32 -4.95 -6.23 13.47
CA THR A 32 -6.13 -7.10 13.62
C THR A 32 -6.89 -7.22 12.30
N ASN A 33 -7.08 -6.09 11.61
CA ASN A 33 -7.83 -6.03 10.36
C ASN A 33 -6.99 -6.50 9.17
N VAL A 34 -5.67 -6.27 9.18
CA VAL A 34 -4.77 -6.75 8.12
C VAL A 34 -4.74 -8.27 8.06
N GLY A 35 -4.63 -8.93 9.22
CA GLY A 35 -4.59 -10.40 9.29
C GLY A 35 -5.82 -11.05 8.66
N ASP A 36 -7.00 -10.47 8.84
CA ASP A 36 -8.23 -10.97 8.24
C ASP A 36 -8.30 -10.80 6.73
N VAL A 37 -7.73 -9.71 6.19
CA VAL A 37 -7.65 -9.49 4.73
C VAL A 37 -6.65 -10.46 4.10
N LEU A 38 -5.47 -10.61 4.70
CA LEU A 38 -4.41 -11.47 4.18
C LEU A 38 -4.76 -12.97 4.30
N ARG A 39 -5.54 -13.38 5.31
CA ARG A 39 -6.01 -14.77 5.47
C ARG A 39 -7.11 -15.17 4.49
N LYS A 40 -7.93 -14.22 4.04
CA LYS A 40 -9.09 -14.50 3.18
C LYS A 40 -8.75 -14.80 1.73
N VAL A 41 -7.51 -14.60 1.31
CA VAL A 41 -7.20 -14.55 -0.12
C VAL A 41 -6.08 -15.50 -0.51
N GLU A 42 -6.40 -16.38 -1.45
CA GLU A 42 -5.43 -17.08 -2.29
C GLU A 42 -5.32 -16.33 -3.63
N GLY A 43 -4.17 -15.72 -3.94
CA GLY A 43 -3.85 -15.19 -5.28
C GLY A 43 -3.67 -13.67 -5.44
N GLU A 44 -3.24 -13.28 -6.64
CA GLU A 44 -2.92 -11.89 -7.01
C GLU A 44 -4.16 -10.99 -7.09
N LEU A 45 -3.94 -9.66 -7.09
CA LEU A 45 -5.03 -8.70 -7.28
C LEU A 45 -5.55 -8.78 -8.72
N ASP A 46 -6.87 -8.65 -8.90
CA ASP A 46 -7.48 -8.61 -10.23
C ASP A 46 -6.93 -7.39 -11.00
N PRO A 47 -6.41 -7.55 -12.23
CA PRO A 47 -5.89 -6.46 -13.05
C PRO A 47 -6.89 -5.31 -13.24
N THR A 48 -8.19 -5.58 -13.21
CA THR A 48 -9.24 -4.56 -13.32
C THR A 48 -9.28 -3.60 -12.12
N THR A 49 -8.64 -3.97 -11.00
CA THR A 49 -8.53 -3.13 -9.80
C THR A 49 -7.35 -2.17 -9.84
N ALA A 50 -6.48 -2.23 -10.86
CA ALA A 50 -5.26 -1.42 -10.95
C ALA A 50 -5.53 0.09 -10.87
N ASP A 51 -6.52 0.59 -11.60
CA ASP A 51 -6.89 2.01 -11.56
C ASP A 51 -7.37 2.44 -10.16
N LYS A 52 -8.14 1.57 -9.51
CA LYS A 52 -8.67 1.80 -8.17
C LYS A 52 -7.56 1.82 -7.13
N VAL A 53 -6.61 0.89 -7.24
CA VAL A 53 -5.39 0.86 -6.42
C VAL A 53 -4.59 2.15 -6.59
N GLN A 54 -4.38 2.60 -7.83
CA GLN A 54 -3.65 3.83 -8.11
C GLN A 54 -4.32 5.04 -7.44
N ILE A 55 -5.65 5.17 -7.55
CA ILE A 55 -6.41 6.26 -6.93
C ILE A 55 -6.30 6.20 -5.39
N LEU A 56 -6.44 5.02 -4.80
CA LEU A 56 -6.37 4.86 -3.33
C LEU A 56 -4.97 5.15 -2.79
N LEU A 57 -3.91 4.71 -3.50
CA LEU A 57 -2.52 5.00 -3.14
C LEU A 57 -2.21 6.49 -3.26
N SER A 58 -2.61 7.15 -4.35
CA SER A 58 -2.43 8.60 -4.50
C SER A 58 -3.11 9.36 -3.36
N LYS A 59 -4.37 9.01 -3.04
CA LYS A 59 -5.10 9.62 -1.92
C LYS A 59 -4.42 9.38 -0.57
N LEU A 60 -3.81 8.22 -0.36
CA LEU A 60 -3.05 7.91 0.84
C LEU A 60 -1.79 8.79 0.94
N LEU A 61 -1.07 8.98 -0.16
CA LEU A 61 0.18 9.75 -0.21
C LEU A 61 -0.03 11.25 -0.11
N ASP A 62 -1.19 11.74 -0.55
CA ASP A 62 -1.58 13.14 -0.38
C ASP A 62 -1.75 13.53 1.10
N ARG A 63 -1.84 12.56 2.01
CA ARG A 63 -1.90 12.80 3.45
C ARG A 63 -0.49 13.05 3.99
N LYS A 64 -0.29 14.18 4.66
CA LYS A 64 1.05 14.63 5.10
C LYS A 64 1.52 13.89 6.34
N THR A 65 0.62 13.64 7.28
CA THR A 65 0.96 13.02 8.57
C THR A 65 0.55 11.55 8.64
N MET A 66 1.21 10.78 9.50
CA MET A 66 0.82 9.38 9.76
C MET A 66 -0.60 9.25 10.33
N VAL A 67 -1.02 10.23 11.12
CA VAL A 67 -2.38 10.28 11.69
C VAL A 67 -3.42 10.46 10.57
N GLU A 68 -3.17 11.33 9.61
CA GLU A 68 -4.05 11.53 8.45
C GLU A 68 -4.09 10.30 7.53
N LYS A 69 -2.95 9.65 7.32
CA LYS A 69 -2.86 8.39 6.57
C LYS A 69 -3.71 7.30 7.22
N ARG A 70 -3.59 7.13 8.53
CA ARG A 70 -4.37 6.16 9.31
C ARG A 70 -5.87 6.49 9.28
N SER A 71 -6.22 7.76 9.51
CA SER A 71 -7.62 8.21 9.49
C SER A 71 -8.25 7.98 8.11
N PHE A 72 -7.49 8.20 7.03
CA PHE A 72 -7.95 7.89 5.68
C PHE A 72 -8.23 6.39 5.51
N ILE A 73 -7.29 5.53 5.90
CA ILE A 73 -7.45 4.07 5.81
C ILE A 73 -8.66 3.59 6.62
N GLU A 74 -8.84 4.09 7.85
CA GLU A 74 -9.97 3.75 8.71
C GLU A 74 -11.31 4.27 8.18
N SER A 75 -11.30 5.32 7.35
CA SER A 75 -12.50 5.88 6.71
C SER A 75 -12.93 5.15 5.43
N LEU A 76 -12.09 4.25 4.90
CA LEU A 76 -12.40 3.53 3.66
C LEU A 76 -13.56 2.55 3.87
N ALA A 77 -14.39 2.43 2.83
CA ALA A 77 -15.32 1.32 2.75
C ALA A 77 -14.55 0.00 2.77
N LYS A 78 -15.17 -1.06 3.29
CA LYS A 78 -14.52 -2.37 3.48
C LYS A 78 -13.80 -2.86 2.21
N ASP A 79 -14.46 -2.79 1.05
CA ASP A 79 -13.87 -3.24 -0.21
C ASP A 79 -12.65 -2.39 -0.62
N ASP A 80 -12.67 -1.08 -0.37
CA ASP A 80 -11.57 -0.17 -0.68
C ASP A 80 -10.39 -0.40 0.27
N TYR A 81 -10.68 -0.64 1.56
CA TYR A 81 -9.68 -1.02 2.56
C TYR A 81 -8.99 -2.33 2.16
N GLU A 82 -9.77 -3.37 1.82
CA GLU A 82 -9.24 -4.67 1.42
C GLU A 82 -8.33 -4.57 0.18
N ILE A 83 -8.75 -3.81 -0.84
CA ILE A 83 -7.96 -3.56 -2.05
C ILE A 83 -6.65 -2.83 -1.73
N LEU A 84 -6.71 -1.77 -0.92
CA LEU A 84 -5.54 -0.98 -0.57
C LEU A 84 -4.54 -1.80 0.25
N VAL A 85 -5.01 -2.56 1.24
CA VAL A 85 -4.18 -3.46 2.05
C VAL A 85 -3.47 -4.47 1.15
N ARG A 86 -4.21 -5.17 0.27
CA ARG A 86 -3.62 -6.16 -0.63
C ARG A 86 -2.56 -5.56 -1.55
N ALA A 87 -2.85 -4.41 -2.15
CA ALA A 87 -1.92 -3.75 -3.05
C ALA A 87 -0.65 -3.29 -2.32
N TYR A 88 -0.82 -2.75 -1.11
CA TYR A 88 0.28 -2.32 -0.28
C TYR A 88 1.21 -3.48 0.09
N PHE A 89 0.66 -4.59 0.59
CA PHE A 89 1.47 -5.73 1.01
C PHE A 89 2.11 -6.46 -0.18
N GLN A 90 1.44 -6.55 -1.34
CA GLN A 90 2.08 -7.05 -2.56
C GLN A 90 3.26 -6.19 -3.01
N LEU A 91 3.17 -4.87 -2.82
CA LEU A 91 4.26 -3.96 -3.13
C LEU A 91 5.42 -4.12 -2.12
N VAL A 92 5.11 -4.27 -0.82
CA VAL A 92 6.11 -4.57 0.21
C VAL A 92 6.82 -5.90 -0.09
N ASP A 93 6.09 -6.96 -0.43
CA ASP A 93 6.66 -8.26 -0.78
C ASP A 93 7.62 -8.15 -1.97
N LYS A 94 7.20 -7.43 -3.03
CA LYS A 94 8.06 -7.17 -4.20
C LYS A 94 9.32 -6.41 -3.84
N THR A 95 9.22 -5.40 -2.96
CA THR A 95 10.37 -4.63 -2.47
C THR A 95 11.31 -5.50 -1.63
N VAL A 96 10.78 -6.33 -0.72
CA VAL A 96 11.58 -7.28 0.09
C VAL A 96 12.30 -8.27 -0.81
N LEU A 97 11.61 -8.85 -1.81
CA LEU A 97 12.20 -9.75 -2.79
C LEU A 97 13.33 -9.08 -3.58
N ALA A 98 13.12 -7.86 -4.08
CA ALA A 98 14.14 -7.10 -4.79
C ALA A 98 15.37 -6.82 -3.92
N HIS A 99 15.18 -6.41 -2.65
CA HIS A 99 16.28 -6.16 -1.72
C HIS A 99 17.00 -7.43 -1.27
N SER A 100 16.28 -8.55 -1.11
CA SER A 100 16.90 -9.84 -0.76
C SER A 100 17.73 -10.42 -1.91
N THR A 101 17.29 -10.21 -3.15
CA THR A 101 18.02 -10.65 -4.35
C THR A 101 19.35 -9.89 -4.53
N LEU A 102 19.43 -8.63 -4.08
CA LEU A 102 20.68 -7.84 -4.10
C LEU A 102 21.71 -8.28 -3.04
N ARG A 103 21.33 -9.14 -2.09
CA ARG A 103 22.15 -9.53 -0.94
C ARG A 103 22.77 -10.93 -1.08
N HIS A 104 22.67 -11.56 -2.25
CA HIS A 104 23.20 -12.89 -2.57
C HIS A 104 24.17 -12.86 -3.74
#